data_AF-A0AAJ4N1C5-F1
#
_entry.id   AF-A0AAJ4N1C5-F1
#
_cell.length_a   1.000
_cell.length_b   1.000
_cell.length_c   1.000
_cell.angle_alpha   90.00
_cell.angle_beta   90.00
_cell.angle_gamma   90.00
#
_symmetry.space_group_name_H-M   'P 1'
#
loop_
_entity.id
_entity.type
_entity.pdbx_description
1 polymer ?
#
loop_
_entity_poly.entity_id
_entity_poly.type
_entity_poly.pdbx_seq_one_letter_code
_entity_poly.pdbx_strand_id
1 'polypeptide(L)'
;MLDRVKTALVAIGGAVAGVAATYAVASLVMVPAAKREGIDLAIAKMAVTATKIEMERKGDDASLQTKTDYELCVLGLRSGGLPVDACGQLRRVDEK
;
A
#
# COMPACT_ATOMS: atom_id res chain seq x y z
N MET A 1 7.24 42.45 -47.83
CA MET A 1 6.30 41.59 -47.06
C MET A 1 6.76 40.13 -47.01
N LEU A 2 7.31 39.58 -48.10
CA LEU A 2 7.75 38.18 -48.19
C LEU A 2 8.81 37.78 -47.15
N ASP A 3 9.80 38.63 -46.84
CA ASP A 3 10.84 38.32 -45.85
C ASP A 3 10.32 38.18 -44.42
N ARG A 4 9.27 38.93 -44.07
CA ARG A 4 8.60 38.81 -42.76
C ARG A 4 7.80 37.51 -42.63
N VAL A 5 7.20 37.04 -43.73
CA VAL A 5 6.48 35.75 -43.76
C VAL A 5 7.47 34.59 -43.62
N LYS A 6 8.63 34.68 -44.29
CA LYS A 6 9.67 33.65 -44.24
C LYS A 6 10.28 33.51 -42.83
N THR A 7 10.57 34.65 -42.18
CA THR A 7 11.08 34.67 -40.80
C THR A 7 10.04 34.16 -39.79
N ALA A 8 8.76 34.52 -39.96
CA ALA A 8 7.69 33.98 -39.12
C ALA A 8 7.55 32.46 -39.25
N LEU A 9 7.63 31.91 -40.46
CA LEU A 9 7.57 30.46 -40.69
C LEU A 9 8.75 29.71 -40.06
N VAL A 10 9.96 30.26 -40.15
CA VAL A 10 11.15 29.66 -39.52
C VAL A 10 11.03 29.69 -38.00
N ALA A 11 10.54 30.79 -37.42
CA ALA A 11 10.32 30.90 -35.97
C ALA A 11 9.28 29.90 -35.46
N ILE A 12 8.15 29.77 -36.16
CA ILE A 12 7.09 28.80 -35.82
C ILE A 12 7.60 27.37 -35.98
N GLY A 13 8.28 27.07 -37.09
CA GLY A 13 8.86 25.75 -37.33
C GLY A 13 9.88 25.36 -36.26
N GLY A 14 10.75 26.29 -35.86
CA GLY A 14 11.71 26.09 -34.77
C GLY A 14 11.02 25.84 -33.43
N ALA A 15 9.96 26.58 -33.11
CA ALA A 15 9.20 26.39 -31.87
C ALA A 15 8.53 25.00 -31.83
N VAL A 16 7.88 24.58 -32.92
CA VAL A 16 7.23 23.27 -33.01
C VAL A 16 8.26 22.13 -32.88
N ALA A 17 9.41 22.25 -33.55
CA ALA A 17 10.47 21.27 -33.44
C ALA A 17 11.03 21.17 -32.01
N GLY A 18 11.21 22.30 -31.32
CA GLY A 18 11.65 22.33 -29.93
C GLY A 18 10.67 21.67 -28.96
N VAL A 19 9.36 21.93 -29.12
CA VAL A 19 8.32 21.27 -28.32
C VAL A 19 8.27 19.77 -28.59
N ALA A 20 8.36 19.35 -29.85
CA ALA A 20 8.37 17.93 -30.21
C ALA A 20 9.58 17.20 -29.62
N ALA A 21 10.77 17.81 -29.67
CA ALA A 21 11.99 17.22 -29.11
C ALA A 21 11.90 17.05 -27.59
N THR A 22 11.43 18.08 -26.87
CA THR A 22 11.27 18.01 -25.41
C THR A 22 10.21 16.98 -25.00
N TYR A 23 9.09 16.90 -25.70
CA TYR A 23 8.05 15.90 -25.46
C TYR A 23 8.55 14.47 -25.71
N ALA A 24 9.34 14.25 -26.76
CA ALA A 24 9.94 12.94 -27.05
C ALA A 24 10.89 12.49 -25.93
N VAL A 25 11.74 13.38 -25.41
CA VAL A 25 12.64 13.06 -24.31
C VAL A 25 11.86 12.75 -23.02
N ALA A 26 10.86 13.57 -22.69
CA ALA A 26 10.03 13.36 -21.52
C ALA A 26 9.29 12.00 -21.58
N SER A 27 8.67 11.70 -22.72
CA SER A 27 7.86 10.49 -22.89
C SER A 27 8.68 9.20 -22.99
N LEU A 28 9.86 9.24 -23.63
CA LEU A 28 10.66 8.03 -23.87
C LEU A 28 11.68 7.74 -22.76
N VAL A 29 12.10 8.76 -22.01
CA VAL A 29 13.17 8.61 -21.00
C VAL A 29 12.64 8.86 -19.59
N MET A 30 12.05 10.03 -19.34
CA MET A 30 11.68 10.43 -17.98
C MET A 30 10.47 9.67 -17.44
N VAL A 31 9.39 9.58 -18.22
CA VAL A 31 8.16 8.89 -17.78
C VAL A 31 8.40 7.41 -17.47
N PRO A 32 9.11 6.63 -18.31
CA PRO A 32 9.38 5.22 -18.00
C PRO A 32 10.29 5.05 -16.79
N ALA A 33 11.29 5.92 -16.60
CA ALA A 33 12.17 5.89 -15.44
C ALA A 33 11.39 6.15 -14.14
N ALA A 34 10.58 7.22 -14.11
CA ALA A 34 9.73 7.55 -12.97
C ALA A 34 8.69 6.46 -12.67
N LYS A 35 8.17 5.79 -13.71
CA LYS A 35 7.24 4.67 -13.55
C LYS A 35 7.90 3.46 -12.89
N ARG A 36 9.16 3.15 -13.23
CA ARG A 36 9.91 2.06 -12.58
C ARG A 36 10.15 2.36 -11.10
N GLU A 37 10.63 3.56 -10.80
CA GLU A 37 10.85 4.01 -9.41
C GLU A 37 9.54 3.98 -8.58
N GLY A 38 8.43 4.40 -9.18
CA GLY A 38 7.11 4.34 -8.53
C GLY A 38 6.64 2.91 -8.27
N ILE A 39 6.89 1.98 -9.20
CA ILE A 39 6.55 0.56 -9.03
C ILE A 39 7.40 -0.06 -7.91
N ASP A 40 8.71 0.18 -7.90
CA ASP A 40 9.60 -0.37 -6.88
C ASP A 40 9.25 0.13 -5.48
N LEU A 41 8.91 1.42 -5.36
CA LEU A 41 8.46 2.00 -4.10
C LEU A 41 7.09 1.46 -3.64
N ALA A 42 6.19 1.19 -4.59
CA ALA A 42 4.91 0.55 -4.28
C ALA A 42 5.11 -0.91 -3.81
N ILE A 43 5.99 -1.67 -4.47
CA ILE A 43 6.34 -3.04 -4.07
C ILE A 43 6.97 -3.05 -2.67
N ALA A 44 7.90 -2.14 -2.39
CA ALA A 44 8.52 -2.03 -1.08
C ALA A 44 7.49 -1.72 0.02
N LYS A 45 6.56 -0.79 -0.24
CA LYS A 45 5.46 -0.49 0.70
C LYS A 45 4.53 -1.68 0.91
N MET A 46 4.19 -2.40 -0.16
CA MET A 46 3.37 -3.61 -0.04
C MET A 46 4.08 -4.71 0.74
N ALA A 47 5.37 -4.92 0.51
CA ALA A 47 6.17 -5.89 1.26
C ALA A 47 6.21 -5.58 2.76
N VAL A 48 6.44 -4.32 3.14
CA VAL A 48 6.42 -3.89 4.55
C VAL A 48 5.03 -4.03 5.17
N THR A 49 3.98 -3.73 4.41
CA THR A 49 2.61 -3.85 4.91
C THR A 49 2.23 -5.32 5.11
N ALA A 50 2.60 -6.19 4.17
CA ALA A 50 2.36 -7.63 4.26
C ALA A 50 3.09 -8.26 5.45
N THR A 51 4.38 -7.93 5.65
CA THR A 51 5.13 -8.43 6.81
C THR A 51 4.55 -7.92 8.12
N LYS A 52 4.08 -6.67 8.18
CA LYS A 52 3.40 -6.14 9.36
C LYS A 52 2.13 -6.94 9.69
N ILE A 53 1.30 -7.25 8.70
CA ILE A 53 0.07 -8.04 8.89
C ILE A 53 0.42 -9.45 9.38
N GLU A 54 1.45 -10.09 8.83
CA GLU A 54 1.89 -11.40 9.30
C GLU A 54 2.42 -11.36 10.74
N MET A 55 3.16 -10.31 11.12
CA MET A 55 3.62 -10.12 12.49
C MET A 55 2.47 -9.87 13.46
N GLU A 56 1.46 -9.09 13.06
CA GLU A 56 0.25 -8.88 13.86
C GLU A 56 -0.52 -10.20 14.04
N ARG A 57 -0.66 -11.02 12.99
CA ARG A 57 -1.26 -12.35 13.11
C ARG A 57 -0.46 -13.28 14.03
N LYS A 58 0.87 -13.28 13.94
CA LYS A 58 1.72 -14.08 14.82
C LYS A 58 1.67 -13.60 16.26
N GLY A 59 1.60 -12.28 16.48
CA GLY A 59 1.45 -11.69 17.80
C GLY A 59 0.10 -11.99 18.42
N ASP A 60 -0.97 -11.92 17.64
CA ASP A 60 -2.32 -12.30 18.07
C ASP A 60 -2.41 -13.80 18.39
N ASP A 61 -1.85 -14.67 17.53
CA ASP A 61 -1.79 -16.12 17.78
C ASP A 61 -0.96 -16.47 19.04
N ALA A 62 0.19 -15.82 19.22
CA ALA A 62 0.98 -15.96 20.44
C ALA A 62 0.24 -15.44 21.68
N SER A 63 -0.50 -14.33 21.55
CA SER A 63 -1.34 -13.82 22.64
C SER A 63 -2.50 -14.77 22.94
N LEU A 64 -3.05 -15.48 21.97
CA LEU A 64 -4.09 -16.48 22.16
C LEU A 64 -3.54 -17.72 22.87
N GLN A 65 -2.33 -18.17 22.51
CA GLN A 65 -1.68 -19.33 23.14
C GLN A 65 -1.32 -19.13 24.63
N THR A 66 -1.17 -17.88 25.08
CA THR A 66 -0.86 -17.56 26.48
C THR A 66 -2.12 -17.39 27.36
N LYS A 67 -3.32 -17.52 26.77
CA LYS A 67 -4.60 -17.35 27.48
C LYS A 67 -5.16 -18.69 27.94
N THR A 68 -5.83 -18.64 29.08
CA THR A 68 -6.59 -19.77 29.64
C THR A 68 -7.87 -20.02 28.84
N ASP A 69 -8.45 -21.22 28.95
CA ASP A 69 -9.68 -21.58 28.22
C ASP A 69 -10.85 -20.64 28.57
N TYR A 70 -10.88 -20.20 29.82
CA TYR A 70 -11.80 -19.17 30.29
C TYR A 70 -11.60 -17.83 29.54
N GLU A 71 -10.36 -17.34 29.45
CA GLU A 71 -10.08 -16.07 28.78
C GLU A 71 -10.37 -16.12 27.28
N LEU A 72 -10.06 -17.25 26.61
CA LEU A 72 -10.41 -17.50 25.22
C LEU A 72 -11.92 -17.47 24.99
N CYS A 73 -12.70 -18.12 25.86
CA CYS A 73 -14.16 -18.12 25.79
C CYS A 73 -14.75 -16.71 25.95
N VAL A 74 -14.24 -15.93 26.92
CA VAL A 74 -14.71 -14.55 27.16
C VAL A 74 -14.38 -13.65 25.97
N LEU A 75 -13.18 -13.77 25.39
CA LEU A 75 -12.78 -13.02 24.19
C LEU A 75 -13.68 -13.34 22.98
N GLY A 76 -13.98 -14.63 22.75
CA GLY A 76 -14.86 -15.07 21.68
C GLY A 76 -16.30 -14.56 21.85
N LEU A 77 -16.90 -14.74 23.03
CA LEU A 77 -18.29 -14.32 23.26
C LEU A 77 -18.45 -12.79 23.30
N ARG A 78 -17.47 -12.06 23.85
CA ARG A 78 -17.50 -10.58 23.90
C ARG A 78 -17.37 -9.96 22.50
N SER A 79 -16.54 -10.53 21.62
CA SER A 79 -16.44 -10.03 20.24
C SER A 79 -17.73 -10.24 19.43
N GLY A 80 -18.52 -11.26 19.78
CA GLY A 80 -19.86 -11.52 19.22
C GLY A 80 -21.03 -10.84 19.94
N GLY A 81 -20.79 -10.05 21.01
CA GLY A 81 -21.83 -9.38 21.79
C GLY A 81 -22.73 -10.33 22.61
N LEU A 82 -22.27 -11.55 22.87
CA LEU A 82 -23.02 -12.61 23.56
C LEU A 82 -22.72 -12.61 25.08
N PRO A 83 -23.65 -13.11 25.92
CA PRO A 83 -23.45 -13.19 27.36
C PRO A 83 -22.31 -14.15 27.72
N VAL A 84 -21.39 -13.70 28.58
CA VAL A 84 -20.16 -14.41 28.96
C VAL A 84 -20.33 -15.37 30.13
N ASP A 85 -21.51 -15.42 30.75
CA ASP A 85 -21.79 -16.24 31.95
C ASP A 85 -21.55 -17.74 31.70
N ALA A 86 -21.75 -18.21 30.47
CA ALA A 86 -21.48 -19.59 30.07
C ALA A 86 -19.99 -19.98 30.21
N CYS A 87 -19.07 -19.02 30.08
CA CYS A 87 -17.62 -19.25 30.23
C CYS A 87 -17.21 -19.57 31.67
N GLY A 88 -18.03 -19.24 32.67
CA GLY A 88 -17.72 -19.50 34.08
C GLY A 88 -17.48 -20.98 34.40
N GLN A 89 -17.97 -21.90 33.56
CA GLN A 89 -17.71 -23.33 33.68
C GLN A 89 -16.24 -23.71 33.42
N LEU A 90 -15.55 -22.97 32.53
CA LEU A 90 -14.15 -23.22 32.17
C LEU A 90 -13.16 -22.73 33.23
N ARG A 91 -13.59 -21.78 34.08
CA ARG A 91 -12.77 -21.26 35.19
C ARG A 91 -12.35 -22.34 36.18
N ARG A 92 -13.15 -23.40 36.33
CA ARG A 92 -12.85 -24.55 37.21
C ARG A 92 -12.04 -25.66 36.53
N VAL A 93 -11.85 -25.58 35.22
CA VAL A 93 -11.08 -26.57 34.43
C VAL A 93 -9.60 -26.20 34.39
N ASP A 94 -9.30 -24.89 34.42
CA ASP A 94 -7.94 -24.34 34.44
C ASP A 94 -7.22 -24.45 35.82
N GLU A 95 -7.93 -24.84 36.90
CA GLU A 95 -7.39 -24.96 38.27
C GLU A 95 -6.65 -26.29 38.56
N LYS A 96 -6.11 -26.98 37.55
CA LYS A 96 -5.40 -28.27 37.72
C LYS A 96 -3.90 -28.20 37.46
#